data_AF-L8JKC5-F1
#
_entry.id   AF-L8JKC5-F1
#
_cell.length_a   1.000
_cell.length_b   1.000
_cell.length_c   1.000
_cell.angle_alpha   90.00
_cell.angle_beta   90.00
_cell.angle_gamma   90.00
#
_symmetry.space_group_name_H-M   'P 1'
#
loop_
_entity.id
_entity.type
_entity.pdbx_description
1 polymer ?
#
loop_
_entity_poly.entity_id
_entity_poly.type
_entity_poly.pdbx_seq_one_letter_code
_entity_poly.pdbx_strand_id
1 'polypeptide(L)'
;MNKETKILQSRRRQQALRDRRKALGQRKVTSVIGLKESAMLKEICEFFAPPGETLSEDEAISSMIHRVHEVIPKLRVTLSKCEKCDSQLPNGCDGVFKGDAKCWHTLNRIRLHQITEPSDFVRTIKS
;
A
#
# COMPACT_ATOMS: atom_id res chain seq x y z
N MET A 1 -28.96 -33.21 8.33
CA MET A 1 -28.72 -31.76 8.54
C MET A 1 -29.04 -31.02 7.24
N ASN A 2 -30.02 -30.12 7.27
CA ASN A 2 -30.66 -29.58 6.05
C ASN A 2 -29.80 -28.48 5.37
N LYS A 3 -29.97 -28.28 4.06
CA LYS A 3 -29.13 -27.35 3.26
C LYS A 3 -29.25 -25.90 3.76
N GLU A 4 -30.45 -25.49 4.15
CA GLU A 4 -30.74 -24.16 4.69
C GLU A 4 -30.08 -23.93 6.06
N THR A 5 -30.06 -24.95 6.91
CA THR A 5 -29.42 -24.89 8.23
C THR A 5 -27.91 -24.69 8.12
N LYS A 6 -27.26 -25.31 7.11
CA LYS A 6 -25.84 -25.09 6.80
C LYS A 6 -25.56 -23.66 6.33
N ILE A 7 -26.42 -23.09 5.50
CA ILE A 7 -26.28 -21.71 4.99
C ILE A 7 -26.41 -20.69 6.13
N LEU A 8 -27.43 -20.85 6.99
CA LEU A 8 -27.63 -19.98 8.15
C LEU A 8 -26.47 -20.05 9.14
N GLN A 9 -25.95 -21.24 9.42
CA GLN A 9 -24.80 -21.42 10.29
C GLN A 9 -23.53 -20.80 9.70
N SER A 10 -23.29 -20.95 8.40
CA SER A 10 -22.17 -20.30 7.69
C SER A 10 -22.28 -18.77 7.75
N ARG A 11 -23.47 -18.20 7.48
CA ARG A 11 -23.72 -16.76 7.59
C ARG A 11 -23.47 -16.22 8.99
N ARG A 12 -23.94 -16.92 10.04
CA ARG A 12 -23.69 -16.56 11.45
C ARG A 12 -22.20 -16.57 11.79
N ARG A 13 -21.46 -17.59 11.36
CA ARG A 13 -19.99 -17.66 11.55
C ARG A 13 -19.28 -16.51 10.84
N GLN A 14 -19.65 -16.21 9.60
CA GLN A 14 -19.08 -15.08 8.86
C GLN A 14 -19.40 -13.73 9.51
N GLN A 15 -20.61 -13.57 10.08
CA GLN A 15 -20.99 -12.35 10.79
C GLN A 15 -20.18 -12.18 12.07
N ALA A 16 -20.07 -13.22 12.90
CA ALA A 16 -19.26 -13.19 14.12
C ALA A 16 -17.78 -12.87 13.83
N LEU A 17 -17.23 -13.40 12.73
CA LEU A 17 -15.87 -13.07 12.28
C LEU A 17 -15.74 -11.60 11.85
N ARG A 18 -16.75 -11.03 11.17
CA ARG A 18 -16.77 -9.61 10.82
C ARG A 18 -16.87 -8.72 12.06
N ASP A 19 -17.73 -9.07 13.01
CA ASP A 19 -17.93 -8.31 14.24
C ASP A 19 -16.67 -8.32 15.11
N ARG A 20 -16.01 -9.48 15.24
CA ARG A 20 -14.72 -9.59 15.93
C ARG A 20 -13.64 -8.74 15.28
N ARG A 21 -13.53 -8.77 13.95
CA ARG A 21 -12.57 -7.92 13.20
C ARG A 21 -12.86 -6.44 13.42
N LYS A 22 -14.14 -6.04 13.36
CA LYS A 22 -14.55 -4.66 13.62
C LYS A 22 -14.18 -4.21 15.05
N ALA A 23 -14.39 -5.07 16.05
CA ALA A 23 -13.99 -4.80 17.43
C ALA A 23 -12.47 -4.62 17.59
N LEU A 24 -11.68 -5.32 16.78
CA LEU A 24 -10.22 -5.18 16.72
C LEU A 24 -9.74 -4.04 15.80
N GLY A 25 -10.65 -3.23 15.25
CA GLY A 25 -10.32 -2.18 14.28
C GLY A 25 -9.78 -2.70 12.94
N GLN A 26 -9.89 -4.01 12.68
CA GLN A 26 -9.40 -4.64 11.47
C GLN A 26 -10.38 -4.45 10.32
N ARG A 27 -9.87 -3.96 9.19
CA ARG A 27 -10.63 -3.82 7.94
C ARG A 27 -10.05 -4.74 6.89
N LYS A 28 -10.92 -5.50 6.19
CA LYS A 28 -10.51 -6.27 5.02
C LYS A 28 -10.37 -5.35 3.81
N VAL A 29 -9.20 -5.34 3.20
CA VAL A 29 -8.96 -4.74 1.88
C VAL A 29 -8.91 -5.88 0.87
N THR A 30 -9.70 -5.80 -0.20
CA THR A 30 -9.69 -6.79 -1.28
C THR A 30 -9.32 -6.07 -2.57
N SER A 31 -8.41 -6.65 -3.34
CA SER A 31 -8.00 -6.13 -4.64
C SER A 31 -8.00 -7.27 -5.66
N VAL A 32 -8.34 -6.95 -6.90
CA VAL A 32 -8.13 -7.86 -8.03
C VAL A 32 -6.75 -7.55 -8.58
N ILE A 33 -5.90 -8.58 -8.68
CA ILE A 33 -4.54 -8.47 -9.24
C ILE A 33 -4.43 -9.39 -10.46
N GLY A 34 -3.59 -9.02 -11.42
CA GLY A 34 -3.34 -9.84 -12.60
C GLY A 34 -2.49 -11.08 -12.27
N LEU A 35 -2.40 -12.00 -13.24
CA LEU A 35 -1.61 -13.22 -13.08
C LEU A 35 -0.12 -12.92 -12.83
N LYS A 36 0.40 -11.86 -13.45
CA LYS A 36 1.79 -11.43 -13.28
C LYS A 36 2.04 -10.98 -11.85
N GLU A 37 1.19 -10.09 -11.31
CA GLU A 37 1.30 -9.61 -9.94
C GLU A 37 1.11 -10.74 -8.91
N SER A 38 0.22 -11.70 -9.21
CA SER A 38 0.03 -12.87 -8.36
C SER A 38 1.28 -13.75 -8.30
N ALA A 39 1.95 -13.99 -9.43
CA ALA A 39 3.21 -14.72 -9.46
C ALA A 39 4.32 -13.99 -8.69
N MET A 40 4.42 -12.66 -8.85
CA MET A 40 5.36 -11.83 -8.09
C MET A 40 5.10 -11.89 -6.58
N LEU A 41 3.84 -11.84 -6.15
CA LEU A 41 3.49 -11.95 -4.74
C LEU A 41 3.89 -13.31 -4.16
N LYS A 42 3.70 -14.39 -4.93
CA LYS A 42 4.13 -15.72 -4.52
C LYS A 42 5.66 -15.79 -4.32
N GLU A 43 6.42 -15.27 -5.28
CA GLU A 43 7.88 -15.22 -5.18
C GLU A 43 8.35 -14.41 -3.96
N ILE A 44 7.70 -13.27 -3.68
CA ILE A 44 7.96 -12.49 -2.46
C ILE A 44 7.73 -13.34 -1.21
N CYS A 45 6.63 -14.09 -1.15
CA CYS A 45 6.34 -14.95 0.00
C CYS A 45 7.39 -16.04 0.18
N GLU A 46 7.82 -16.70 -0.90
CA GLU A 46 8.85 -17.73 -0.86
C GLU A 46 10.22 -17.18 -0.44
N PHE A 47 10.59 -15.99 -0.94
CA PHE A 47 11.89 -15.37 -0.64
C PHE A 47 12.01 -14.92 0.81
N PHE A 48 10.95 -14.34 1.38
CA PHE A 48 10.96 -13.82 2.76
C PHE A 48 10.47 -14.83 3.81
N ALA A 49 10.08 -16.04 3.40
CA ALA A 49 9.67 -17.08 4.32
C ALA A 49 10.84 -17.48 5.26
N PRO A 50 10.61 -17.55 6.58
CA PRO A 50 11.58 -18.13 7.50
C PRO A 50 11.87 -19.60 7.14
N PRO A 51 13.07 -20.13 7.47
CA PRO A 51 13.38 -21.53 7.23
C PRO A 51 12.37 -22.47 7.90
N GLY A 52 11.71 -23.30 7.10
CA GLY A 52 10.73 -24.28 7.58
C GLY A 52 9.30 -23.75 7.76
N GLU A 53 9.04 -22.48 7.44
CA GLU A 53 7.72 -21.87 7.51
C GLU A 53 7.26 -21.34 6.14
N THR A 54 5.97 -21.04 6.02
CA THR A 54 5.40 -20.39 4.84
C THR A 54 4.91 -19.01 5.21
N LEU A 55 5.38 -17.98 4.53
CA LEU A 55 4.84 -16.62 4.68
C LEU A 55 3.52 -16.52 3.91
N SER A 56 2.46 -16.02 4.56
CA SER A 56 1.18 -15.83 3.87
C SER A 56 1.17 -14.54 3.03
N GLU A 57 0.32 -14.50 2.00
CA GLU A 57 0.17 -13.32 1.15
C GLU A 57 -0.27 -12.07 1.93
N ASP A 58 -1.14 -12.22 2.94
CA ASP A 58 -1.60 -11.11 3.77
C ASP A 58 -0.51 -10.59 4.71
N GLU A 59 0.34 -11.47 5.24
CA GLU A 59 1.51 -11.08 6.04
C GLU A 59 2.56 -10.36 5.19
N ALA A 60 2.83 -10.86 3.97
CA ALA A 60 3.72 -10.20 3.02
C ALA A 60 3.21 -8.80 2.64
N ILE A 61 1.92 -8.67 2.30
CA ILE A 61 1.30 -7.38 1.97
C ILE A 61 1.35 -6.42 3.17
N SER A 62 1.03 -6.89 4.38
CA SER A 62 1.10 -6.07 5.58
C SER A 62 2.51 -5.54 5.82
N SER A 63 3.52 -6.40 5.66
CA SER A 63 4.92 -6.04 5.82
C SER A 63 5.38 -5.00 4.78
N MET A 64 4.96 -5.16 3.51
CA MET A 64 5.22 -4.17 2.46
C MET A 64 4.58 -2.81 2.77
N ILE A 65 3.36 -2.78 3.30
CA ILE A 65 2.70 -1.53 3.73
C ILE A 65 3.54 -0.83 4.80
N HIS A 66 4.01 -1.55 5.82
CA HIS A 66 4.87 -0.99 6.86
C HIS A 66 6.15 -0.40 6.29
N ARG A 67 6.87 -1.16 5.45
CA ARG A 67 8.11 -0.72 4.83
C ARG A 67 7.95 0.56 4.00
N VAL A 68 6.90 0.63 3.19
CA VAL A 68 6.63 1.84 2.38
C VAL A 68 6.23 3.02 3.28
N HIS A 69 5.44 2.77 4.31
CA HIS A 69 4.97 3.81 5.24
C HIS A 69 6.11 4.44 6.05
N GLU A 70 7.11 3.65 6.47
CA GLU A 70 8.29 4.13 7.22
C GLU A 70 9.08 5.24 6.50
N VAL A 71 8.97 5.31 5.18
CA VAL A 71 9.67 6.30 4.36
C VAL A 71 8.94 7.64 4.31
N ILE A 72 7.61 7.66 4.54
CA ILE A 72 6.77 8.85 4.41
C ILE A 72 7.25 10.03 5.28
N PRO A 73 7.61 9.86 6.57
CA PRO A 73 8.09 10.97 7.39
C PRO A 73 9.39 11.57 6.86
N LYS A 74 10.34 10.74 6.43
CA LYS A 74 11.61 11.19 5.84
C LYS A 74 11.36 11.99 4.57
N LEU A 75 10.47 11.48 3.73
CA LEU A 75 9.99 12.16 2.53
C LEU A 75 9.45 13.55 2.84
N ARG A 76 8.54 13.65 3.82
CA ARG A 76 7.91 14.93 4.21
C ARG A 76 8.93 16.00 4.59
N VAL A 77 10.01 15.63 5.27
CA VAL A 77 11.10 16.57 5.64
C VAL A 77 11.86 17.07 4.40
N THR A 78 12.01 16.23 3.38
CA THR A 78 12.69 16.61 2.12
C THR A 78 11.83 17.40 1.16
N LEU A 79 10.52 17.55 1.43
CA LEU A 79 9.61 18.24 0.51
C LEU A 79 9.87 19.75 0.52
N SER A 80 10.17 20.26 -0.67
CA SER A 80 10.27 21.69 -0.95
C SER A 80 8.88 22.31 -1.15
N LYS A 81 8.87 23.61 -1.44
CA LYS A 81 7.69 24.31 -1.94
C LYS A 81 7.40 23.91 -3.39
N CYS A 82 6.14 24.07 -3.79
CA CYS A 82 5.67 23.86 -5.15
C CYS A 82 6.28 24.91 -6.09
N GLU A 83 6.92 24.49 -7.19
CA GLU A 83 7.55 25.41 -8.16
C GLU A 83 6.57 26.38 -8.85
N LYS A 84 5.27 26.07 -8.85
CA LYS A 84 4.26 26.91 -9.52
C LYS A 84 3.54 27.89 -8.60
N CYS A 85 3.37 27.55 -7.32
CA CYS A 85 2.55 28.35 -6.39
C CYS A 85 3.24 28.67 -5.06
N ASP A 86 4.48 28.21 -4.86
CA ASP A 86 5.29 28.40 -3.65
C ASP A 86 4.68 27.84 -2.34
N SER A 87 3.53 27.17 -2.40
CA SER A 87 2.93 26.48 -1.24
C SER A 87 3.73 25.25 -0.84
N GLN A 88 3.72 24.93 0.46
CA GLN A 88 4.39 23.77 1.01
C GLN A 88 3.82 22.45 0.48
N LEU A 89 4.68 21.57 -0.05
CA LEU A 89 4.30 20.20 -0.41
C LEU A 89 4.16 19.34 0.86
N PRO A 90 3.26 18.33 0.88
CA PRO A 90 2.59 17.72 -0.27
C PRO A 90 1.24 18.35 -0.66
N ASN A 91 0.73 19.35 0.06
CA ASN A 91 -0.55 19.98 -0.29
C ASN A 91 -0.43 20.80 -1.58
N GLY A 92 0.63 21.62 -1.68
CA GLY A 92 0.95 22.36 -2.89
C GLY A 92 -0.20 23.27 -3.35
N CYS A 93 -0.58 23.16 -4.61
CA CYS A 93 -1.64 23.95 -5.25
C CYS A 93 -3.04 23.32 -5.17
N ASP A 94 -3.27 22.38 -4.24
CA ASP A 94 -4.52 21.63 -4.10
C ASP A 94 -5.02 20.98 -5.41
N GLY A 95 -4.08 20.61 -6.27
CA GLY A 95 -4.36 19.89 -7.51
C GLY A 95 -4.75 20.77 -8.71
N VAL A 96 -4.64 22.09 -8.64
CA VAL A 96 -4.88 23.00 -9.78
C VAL A 96 -4.04 22.60 -11.01
N PHE A 97 -2.81 22.15 -10.80
CA PHE A 97 -1.90 21.69 -11.86
C PHE A 97 -1.73 20.16 -11.90
N LYS A 98 -2.70 19.39 -11.38
CA LYS A 98 -2.63 17.92 -11.37
C LYS A 98 -2.63 17.38 -12.81
N GLY A 99 -1.66 16.52 -13.13
CA GLY A 99 -1.51 15.94 -14.48
C GLY A 99 -0.45 16.64 -15.34
N ASP A 100 0.03 17.83 -14.93
CA ASP A 100 1.24 18.41 -15.52
C ASP A 100 2.43 17.47 -15.27
N ALA A 101 3.28 17.29 -16.27
CA ALA A 101 4.46 16.42 -16.20
C ALA A 101 5.46 16.86 -15.12
N LYS A 102 5.51 18.17 -14.80
CA LYS A 102 6.35 18.75 -13.75
C LYS A 102 5.64 18.81 -12.39
N CYS A 103 4.37 18.41 -12.30
CA CYS A 103 3.66 18.44 -11.03
C CYS A 103 4.22 17.39 -10.07
N TRP A 104 4.54 17.80 -8.84
CA TRP A 104 5.03 16.92 -7.79
C TRP A 104 4.12 15.70 -7.59
N HIS A 105 2.78 15.85 -7.62
CA HIS A 105 1.86 14.71 -7.47
C HIS A 105 1.97 13.69 -8.61
N THR A 106 2.24 14.16 -9.85
CA THR A 106 2.47 13.29 -11.01
C THR A 106 3.77 12.50 -10.81
N LEU A 107 4.86 13.18 -10.48
CA LEU A 107 6.16 12.57 -10.22
C LEU A 107 6.12 11.62 -9.02
N ASN A 108 5.48 12.03 -7.93
CA ASN A 108 5.38 11.24 -6.69
C ASN A 108 4.58 9.95 -6.88
N ARG A 109 3.56 9.93 -7.76
CA ARG A 109 2.86 8.70 -8.13
C ARG A 109 3.79 7.72 -8.85
N ILE A 110 4.63 8.21 -9.76
CA ILE A 110 5.61 7.37 -10.48
C ILE A 110 6.64 6.79 -9.51
N ARG A 111 7.07 7.57 -8.52
CA ARG A 111 8.02 7.13 -7.49
C ARG A 111 7.56 5.90 -6.71
N LEU A 112 6.25 5.69 -6.49
CA LEU A 112 5.75 4.48 -5.83
C LEU A 112 6.16 3.17 -6.54
N HIS A 113 6.37 3.23 -7.85
CA HIS A 113 6.79 2.09 -8.67
C HIS A 113 8.31 2.03 -8.91
N GLN A 114 9.05 3.07 -8.50
CA GLN A 114 10.50 3.20 -8.70
C GLN A 114 11.28 3.14 -7.39
N ILE A 115 10.65 2.70 -6.29
CA ILE A 115 11.32 2.50 -5.00
C ILE A 115 12.33 1.37 -5.18
N THR A 116 13.55 1.71 -5.55
CA THR A 116 14.63 0.74 -5.79
C THR A 116 15.69 0.84 -4.70
N GLU A 117 16.04 2.03 -4.19
CA GLU A 117 16.87 2.18 -2.98
C GLU A 117 16.48 3.39 -2.09
N PRO A 118 16.74 3.38 -0.77
CA PRO A 118 16.55 4.53 0.13
C PRO A 118 17.31 5.80 -0.31
N SER A 119 18.37 5.65 -1.12
CA SER A 119 19.19 6.75 -1.64
C SER A 119 18.52 7.55 -2.76
N ASP A 120 17.48 7.03 -3.42
CA ASP A 120 16.87 7.67 -4.58
C ASP A 120 15.99 8.86 -4.22
N PHE A 121 15.65 9.03 -2.93
CA PHE A 121 14.90 10.17 -2.42
C PHE A 121 15.63 11.51 -2.56
N VAL A 122 16.97 11.49 -2.57
CA VAL A 122 17.79 12.71 -2.55
C VAL A 122 18.11 13.22 -3.96
N ARG A 123 18.11 12.34 -4.97
CA ARG A 123 18.64 12.67 -6.31
C ARG A 123 17.63 13.32 -7.26
N THR A 124 16.32 13.23 -7.01
CA THR A 124 15.32 13.74 -7.96
C THR A 124 14.88 15.19 -7.75
N ILE A 125 15.53 15.96 -6.86
CA ILE A 125 15.24 17.38 -6.60
C ILE A 125 16.45 18.29 -6.96
N LYS A 126 17.46 17.77 -7.67
CA LYS A 126 18.66 18.53 -8.06
C LYS A 126 19.01 18.38 -9.55
N SER A 127 18.03 18.49 -10.43
CA SER A 127 18.26 18.63 -11.87
C SER A 127 17.32 19.68 -12.45
#